data_AF-A8GK49-F1
#
_entry.id   AF-A8GK49-F1
#
_cell.length_a   1.000
_cell.length_b   1.000
_cell.length_c   1.000
_cell.angle_alpha   90.00
_cell.angle_beta   90.00
_cell.angle_gamma   90.00
#
_symmetry.space_group_name_H-M   'P 1'
#
loop_
_entity.id
_entity.type
_entity.pdbx_description
1 polymer ?
#
loop_
_entity_poly.entity_id
_entity_poly.type
_entity_poly.pdbx_seq_one_letter_code
_entity_poly.pdbx_strand_id
1 'polypeptide(L)'
;MSLLKKLLGQGDFGGGHQRSGYRSGHHGNRYNQHGEQGPQCLQCQAPNKPGARYCHRCGQPFETAAAQCSGCSAPLSPGSRFCQQCGKAANGG
;
A
#
# COMPACT_ATOMS: atom_id res chain seq x y z
N MET A 1 57.52 -14.19 -25.01
CA MET A 1 57.97 -12.86 -24.53
C MET A 1 58.11 -11.94 -25.72
N SER A 2 57.64 -10.68 -25.60
CA SER A 2 57.62 -9.59 -26.61
C SER A 2 56.46 -9.68 -27.61
N LEU A 3 55.28 -9.07 -27.46
CA LEU A 3 54.82 -7.85 -26.75
C LEU A 3 55.40 -6.51 -27.20
N LEU A 4 56.03 -6.40 -28.37
CA LEU A 4 56.25 -5.09 -28.97
C LEU A 4 56.29 -5.16 -30.50
N LYS A 5 55.51 -4.25 -31.11
CA LYS A 5 55.64 -3.63 -32.46
C LYS A 5 54.57 -4.01 -33.48
N LYS A 6 53.54 -3.15 -33.54
CA LYS A 6 52.84 -2.59 -34.73
C LYS A 6 51.40 -2.26 -34.30
N LEU A 7 50.90 -1.05 -34.01
CA LEU A 7 51.25 0.33 -34.37
C LEU A 7 51.74 0.48 -35.80
N LEU A 8 50.79 0.49 -36.75
CA LEU A 8 50.74 1.28 -37.99
C LEU A 8 49.44 0.86 -38.72
N GLY A 9 48.47 1.77 -38.76
CA GLY A 9 47.09 1.45 -39.10
C GLY A 9 46.80 1.11 -40.57
N GLN A 10 45.66 0.47 -40.78
CA GLN A 10 44.85 0.59 -41.99
C GLN A 10 43.40 0.65 -41.50
N GLY A 11 42.74 1.79 -41.73
CA GLY A 11 41.34 1.97 -41.43
C GLY A 11 40.48 1.19 -42.42
N ASP A 12 39.43 0.56 -41.91
CA ASP A 12 38.30 0.13 -42.71
C ASP A 12 37.03 0.66 -42.06
N PHE A 13 36.35 1.54 -42.81
CA PHE A 13 35.11 2.18 -42.44
C PHE A 13 33.96 1.20 -42.71
N GLY A 14 33.65 0.34 -41.75
CA GLY A 14 32.54 -0.61 -41.80
C GLY A 14 31.47 -0.26 -40.76
N GLY A 15 30.31 0.21 -41.23
CA GLY A 15 29.24 0.75 -40.41
C GLY A 15 28.62 -0.22 -39.39
N GLY A 16 28.02 0.38 -38.34
CA GLY A 16 27.08 -0.31 -37.46
C GLY A 16 27.17 0.08 -35.99
N HIS A 17 27.01 1.37 -35.64
CA HIS A 17 26.72 1.75 -34.25
C HIS A 17 25.27 1.39 -33.91
N GLN A 18 25.06 0.11 -33.59
CA GLN A 18 23.81 -0.41 -33.09
C GLN A 18 23.61 0.10 -31.67
N ARG A 19 22.91 1.23 -31.59
CA ARG A 19 22.08 1.70 -30.47
C ARG A 19 22.66 1.50 -29.07
N SER A 20 23.38 2.52 -28.61
CA SER A 20 23.35 2.94 -27.21
C SER A 20 21.90 3.14 -26.76
N GLY A 21 21.34 2.11 -26.12
CA GLY A 21 20.00 2.09 -25.56
C GLY A 21 20.04 1.67 -24.10
N TYR A 22 20.79 2.39 -23.26
CA TYR A 22 20.69 2.27 -21.80
C TYR A 22 19.34 2.86 -21.37
N ARG A 23 18.25 2.09 -21.50
CA ARG A 23 16.94 2.47 -20.97
C ARG A 23 15.97 1.30 -20.90
N SER A 24 16.36 0.25 -20.17
CA SER A 24 15.37 -0.64 -19.56
C SER A 24 15.35 -0.32 -18.08
N GLY A 25 14.78 0.84 -17.78
CA GLY A 25 14.48 1.25 -16.41
C GLY A 25 13.55 0.22 -15.79
N HIS A 26 14.00 -0.35 -14.67
CA HIS A 26 13.20 -1.11 -13.73
C HIS A 26 12.14 -0.21 -13.10
N HIS A 27 11.09 0.16 -13.84
CA HIS A 27 9.90 0.73 -13.26
C HIS A 27 9.06 -0.39 -12.65
N GLY A 28 9.65 -1.05 -11.66
CA GLY A 28 8.90 -1.68 -10.58
C GLY A 28 8.22 -0.57 -9.79
N ASN A 29 7.17 0.02 -10.35
CA ASN A 29 6.20 0.77 -9.56
C ASN A 29 5.26 -0.27 -8.94
N ARG A 30 5.85 -1.08 -8.06
CA ARG A 30 5.13 -1.72 -6.96
C ARG A 30 4.78 -0.57 -6.02
N TYR A 31 3.87 0.30 -6.47
CA TYR A 31 3.12 1.11 -5.54
C TYR A 31 2.51 0.10 -4.59
N ASN A 32 3.00 0.14 -3.37
CA ASN A 32 2.31 -0.41 -2.23
C ASN A 32 0.93 0.28 -2.22
N GLN A 33 -0.01 -0.28 -2.98
CA GLN A 33 -1.41 0.15 -3.15
C GLN A 33 -2.23 -0.02 -1.87
N HIS A 34 -1.59 -0.50 -0.81
CA HIS A 34 -2.13 -0.69 0.52
C HIS A 34 -2.30 0.65 1.25
N GLY A 35 -2.63 1.72 0.54
CA GLY A 35 -3.32 2.85 1.13
C GLY A 35 -4.68 2.34 1.57
N GLU A 36 -4.69 1.79 2.79
CA GLU A 36 -5.82 1.45 3.64
C GLU A 36 -7.13 1.29 2.82
N GLN A 37 -7.29 0.14 2.16
CA GLN A 37 -8.56 -0.20 1.52
C GLN A 37 -9.50 -0.67 2.64
N GLY A 38 -10.63 0.00 2.82
CA GLY A 38 -11.61 -0.38 3.84
C GLY A 38 -12.45 -1.61 3.43
N PRO A 39 -13.39 -2.05 4.29
CA PRO A 39 -14.16 -3.26 4.04
C PRO A 39 -15.05 -3.15 2.81
N GLN A 40 -15.17 -4.24 2.05
CA GLN A 40 -16.22 -4.40 1.06
C GLN A 40 -17.54 -4.75 1.77
N CYS A 41 -18.63 -4.12 1.33
CA CYS A 41 -19.95 -4.43 1.85
C CYS A 41 -20.38 -5.84 1.45
N LEU A 42 -20.74 -6.70 2.41
CA LEU A 42 -21.23 -8.05 2.11
C LEU A 42 -22.60 -8.06 1.39
N GLN A 43 -23.35 -6.95 1.46
CA GLN A 43 -24.69 -6.83 0.89
C GLN A 43 -24.72 -6.26 -0.53
N CYS A 44 -23.84 -5.29 -0.84
CA CYS A 44 -23.83 -4.63 -2.15
C CYS A 44 -22.44 -4.59 -2.82
N GLN A 45 -21.43 -5.21 -2.19
CA GLN A 45 -20.05 -5.32 -2.68
C GLN A 45 -19.32 -3.99 -2.90
N ALA A 46 -19.94 -2.85 -2.58
CA ALA A 46 -19.32 -1.55 -2.69
C ALA A 46 -18.07 -1.47 -1.78
N PRO A 47 -16.95 -0.93 -2.29
CA PRO A 47 -15.76 -0.67 -1.47
C PRO A 47 -16.02 0.51 -0.52
N ASN A 48 -15.50 0.45 0.70
CA ASN A 48 -15.69 1.53 1.69
C ASN A 48 -14.35 2.05 2.21
N LYS A 49 -14.40 3.19 2.88
CA LYS A 49 -13.23 3.80 3.53
C LYS A 49 -12.82 2.97 4.76
N PRO A 50 -11.54 2.94 5.13
CA PRO A 50 -11.09 2.40 6.42
C PRO A 50 -11.89 2.96 7.58
N GLY A 51 -12.22 2.10 8.55
CA GLY A 51 -13.01 2.51 9.72
C GLY A 51 -14.48 2.88 9.41
N ALA A 52 -14.97 2.64 8.19
CA ALA A 52 -16.39 2.80 7.90
C ALA A 52 -17.24 1.92 8.82
N ARG A 53 -18.17 2.54 9.55
CA ARG A 53 -19.13 1.86 10.45
C ARG A 53 -20.37 1.37 9.70
N TYR A 54 -20.66 1.99 8.55
CA TYR A 54 -21.79 1.68 7.69
C TYR A 54 -21.34 1.74 6.23
N CYS A 55 -22.00 0.96 5.37
CA CYS A 55 -21.80 1.04 3.93
C CYS A 55 -22.31 2.37 3.39
N HIS A 56 -21.45 3.11 2.70
CA HIS A 56 -21.81 4.40 2.10
C HIS A 56 -22.83 4.28 0.94
N ARG A 57 -23.01 3.08 0.38
CA ARG A 57 -23.93 2.83 -0.75
C ARG A 57 -25.31 2.35 -0.27
N CYS A 58 -25.36 1.37 0.63
CA CYS A 58 -26.62 0.73 1.04
C CYS A 58 -26.99 0.92 2.52
N GLY A 59 -26.15 1.58 3.32
CA GLY A 59 -26.42 1.88 4.74
C GLY A 59 -26.22 0.69 5.70
N GLN A 60 -25.93 -0.50 5.20
CA GLN A 60 -25.73 -1.68 6.05
C GLN A 60 -24.56 -1.50 7.01
N PRO A 61 -24.73 -1.79 8.31
CA PRO A 61 -23.65 -1.66 9.28
C PRO A 61 -22.56 -2.69 9.01
N PHE A 62 -21.32 -2.28 9.23
CA PHE A 62 -20.22 -3.22 9.35
C PHE A 62 -20.17 -3.73 10.80
N GLU A 63 -20.07 -5.04 10.97
CA GLU A 63 -19.83 -5.66 12.28
C GLU A 63 -18.40 -5.28 12.72
N THR A 64 -18.24 -4.10 13.31
CA THR A 64 -16.93 -3.70 13.85
C THR A 64 -16.69 -4.53 15.10
N ALA A 65 -15.59 -5.28 15.14
CA ALA A 65 -15.17 -5.99 16.34
C ALA A 65 -15.23 -5.05 17.55
N ALA A 66 -16.00 -5.43 18.57
CA ALA A 66 -16.14 -4.64 19.78
C ALA A 66 -14.75 -4.49 20.42
N ALA A 67 -14.22 -3.27 20.45
CA ALA A 67 -13.01 -2.97 21.19
C ALA A 67 -13.26 -3.21 22.69
N GLN A 68 -12.24 -3.53 23.47
CA GLN A 68 -12.38 -3.66 24.92
C GLN A 68 -11.90 -2.38 25.59
N CYS A 69 -12.59 -1.96 26.65
CA CYS A 69 -12.18 -0.79 27.42
C CYS A 69 -10.87 -1.07 28.18
N SER A 70 -9.87 -0.22 28.02
CA SER A 70 -8.58 -0.34 28.73
C SER A 70 -8.68 -0.17 30.26
N GLY A 71 -9.78 0.40 30.75
CA GLY A 71 -9.98 0.65 32.18
C GLY A 71 -10.74 -0.43 32.95
N CYS A 72 -11.61 -1.18 32.28
CA CYS A 72 -12.47 -2.17 32.93
C CYS A 72 -12.74 -3.43 32.09
N SER A 73 -12.10 -3.56 30.93
CA SER A 73 -12.25 -4.67 29.97
C SER A 73 -13.66 -4.90 29.42
N ALA A 74 -14.62 -4.03 29.73
CA ALA A 74 -15.96 -4.10 29.18
C ALA A 74 -15.95 -3.90 27.65
N PRO A 75 -16.83 -4.58 26.90
CA PRO A 75 -16.96 -4.37 25.47
C PRO A 75 -17.43 -2.94 25.17
N LEU A 76 -16.73 -2.27 24.25
CA LEU A 76 -17.05 -0.96 23.74
C LEU A 76 -17.92 -1.11 22.50
N SER A 77 -19.04 -0.39 22.49
CA SER A 77 -19.88 -0.29 21.30
C SER A 77 -19.09 0.34 20.15
N PRO A 78 -19.40 0.00 18.90
CA PRO A 78 -18.81 0.62 17.72
C PRO A 78 -18.77 2.14 17.87
N GLY A 79 -17.59 2.75 17.64
CA GLY A 79 -17.34 4.18 17.71
C GLY A 79 -17.95 4.93 18.91
N SER A 80 -18.04 4.26 20.06
CA SER A 80 -18.22 4.91 21.35
C SER A 80 -16.99 5.78 21.66
N ARG A 81 -17.22 6.99 22.19
CA ARG A 81 -16.14 7.89 22.63
C ARG A 81 -15.69 7.59 24.07
N PHE A 82 -16.61 7.03 24.87
CA PHE A 82 -16.43 6.70 26.27
C PHE A 82 -17.04 5.32 26.57
N CYS A 83 -16.51 4.64 27.57
CA CYS A 83 -17.05 3.39 28.07
C CYS A 83 -18.35 3.64 28.84
N GLN A 84 -19.43 2.96 28.44
CA GLN A 84 -20.73 3.05 29.13
C GLN A 84 -20.72 2.41 30.53
N GLN A 85 -19.71 1.59 30.84
CA GLN A 85 -19.62 0.88 32.11
C GLN A 85 -18.76 1.63 33.15
N CYS A 86 -17.72 2.36 32.73
CA CYS A 86 -16.80 3.03 33.67
C CYS A 86 -16.48 4.50 33.34
N GLY A 87 -17.01 5.05 32.23
CA GLY A 87 -16.83 6.44 31.84
C GLY A 87 -15.47 6.81 31.24
N LYS A 88 -14.47 5.92 31.26
CA LYS A 88 -13.15 6.18 30.62
C LYS A 88 -13.27 6.32 29.10
N ALA A 89 -12.38 7.13 28.51
CA ALA A 89 -12.30 7.30 27.06
C ALA A 89 -12.03 5.96 26.34
N ALA A 90 -12.73 5.74 25.23
CA ALA A 90 -12.65 4.50 24.44
C ALA A 90 -11.33 4.39 23.65
N ASN A 91 -10.75 5.54 23.29
CA ASN A 91 -9.39 5.64 22.75
C ASN A 91 -8.69 6.66 23.65
N GLY A 92 -7.90 6.19 24.61
CA GLY A 92 -7.01 7.08 25.36
C GLY A 92 -5.97 7.61 24.38
N GLY A 93 -6.15 8.86 23.94
CA GLY A 93 -5.09 9.65 23.32
C GLY A 93 -4.14 10.17 24.39
#